data_AF-A0A6P2FC39-F1
#
_entry.id   AF-A0A6P2FC39-F1
#
_cell.length_a   1.000
_cell.length_b   1.000
_cell.length_c   1.000
_cell.angle_alpha   90.00
_cell.angle_beta   90.00
_cell.angle_gamma   90.00
#
_symmetry.space_group_name_H-M   'P 1'
#
loop_
_entity.id
_entity.type
_entity.pdbx_description
1 polymer ?
#
loop_
_entity_poly.entity_id
_entity_poly.type
_entity_poly.pdbx_seq_one_letter_code
_entity_poly.pdbx_strand_id
1 'polypeptide(L)'
;MARELIRAGVTTAMLLGACLSLPVLAQSRGELLYSTHCIACHTAQVHWRERKLVTDWTSLRAQVWRWQTDAALGWNDDDVAEVARYLNDEFYRFPQAAGSAGLGGFASRWEGKGQSRTPSDESLRPSATKDRETNRSRR
;
A
#
# COMPACT_ATOMS: atom_id res chain seq x y z
N MET A 1 -36.82 -12.62 -77.75
CA MET A 1 -36.01 -13.26 -76.68
C MET A 1 -35.14 -12.19 -76.06
N ALA A 2 -35.73 -11.39 -75.17
CA ALA A 2 -35.05 -10.37 -74.39
C ALA A 2 -34.51 -10.99 -73.10
N ARG A 3 -33.53 -10.30 -72.46
CA ARG A 3 -33.12 -10.29 -71.04
C ARG A 3 -31.59 -10.35 -70.95
N GLU A 4 -30.91 -9.22 -71.12
CA GLU A 4 -30.57 -8.21 -70.08
C GLU A 4 -29.50 -8.74 -69.10
N LEU A 5 -28.29 -8.19 -69.27
CA LEU A 5 -27.10 -8.41 -68.46
C LEU A 5 -27.28 -7.73 -67.09
N ILE A 6 -27.48 -8.50 -66.03
CA ILE A 6 -27.56 -7.98 -64.66
C ILE A 6 -26.15 -7.58 -64.21
N ARG A 7 -25.85 -6.29 -64.30
CA ARG A 7 -24.77 -5.63 -63.56
C ARG A 7 -25.26 -5.43 -62.12
N ALA A 8 -24.79 -6.22 -61.17
CA ALA A 8 -24.89 -5.87 -59.75
C ALA A 8 -23.52 -5.34 -59.31
N GLY A 9 -23.43 -4.02 -59.21
CA GLY A 9 -22.21 -3.30 -58.83
C GLY A 9 -21.68 -3.77 -57.49
N VAL A 10 -20.37 -4.01 -57.44
CA VAL A 10 -19.61 -4.19 -56.21
C VAL A 10 -19.66 -2.87 -55.45
N THR A 11 -20.59 -2.73 -54.53
CA THR A 11 -20.58 -1.64 -53.55
C THR A 11 -19.48 -1.96 -52.54
N THR A 12 -18.26 -1.52 -52.83
CA THR A 12 -17.17 -1.50 -51.87
C THR A 12 -17.54 -0.47 -50.79
N ALA A 13 -18.23 -0.92 -49.74
CA ALA A 13 -18.46 -0.14 -48.54
C ALA A 13 -17.09 0.09 -47.88
N MET A 14 -16.45 1.21 -48.20
CA MET A 14 -15.27 1.71 -47.53
C MET A 14 -15.69 2.10 -46.11
N LEU A 15 -15.64 1.13 -45.20
CA LEU A 15 -15.82 1.31 -43.76
C LEU A 15 -14.73 2.27 -43.28
N LEU A 16 -15.07 3.54 -43.11
CA LEU A 16 -14.27 4.49 -42.35
C LEU A 16 -14.13 3.94 -40.93
N GLY A 17 -12.95 3.38 -40.64
CA GLY A 17 -12.53 3.03 -39.30
C GLY A 17 -12.41 4.29 -38.44
N ALA A 18 -13.51 4.66 -37.79
CA ALA A 18 -13.46 5.55 -36.65
C ALA A 18 -12.79 4.77 -35.51
N CYS A 19 -11.51 5.04 -35.26
CA CYS A 19 -10.85 4.64 -34.02
C CYS A 19 -11.57 5.34 -32.85
N LEU A 20 -12.57 4.68 -32.28
CA LEU A 20 -13.08 5.05 -30.96
C LEU A 20 -11.98 4.70 -29.96
N SER A 21 -11.21 5.70 -29.54
CA SER A 21 -10.36 5.58 -28.36
C SER A 21 -11.27 5.41 -27.15
N LEU A 22 -11.54 4.16 -26.75
CA LEU A 22 -12.15 3.91 -25.46
C LEU A 22 -11.24 4.54 -24.40
N PRO A 23 -11.78 5.29 -23.43
CA PRO A 23 -10.98 5.70 -22.29
C PRO A 23 -10.56 4.42 -21.58
N VAL A 24 -9.28 4.07 -21.67
CA VAL A 24 -8.70 3.12 -20.74
C VAL A 24 -8.81 3.81 -19.39
N LEU A 25 -9.65 3.28 -18.49
CA LEU A 25 -9.66 3.74 -17.11
C LEU A 25 -8.30 3.38 -16.55
N ALA A 26 -7.40 4.36 -16.50
CA ALA A 26 -6.09 4.17 -15.92
C ALA A 26 -6.28 3.79 -14.45
N GLN A 27 -5.71 2.67 -14.05
CA GLN A 27 -5.70 2.25 -12.65
C GLN A 27 -5.07 3.36 -11.81
N SER A 28 -5.66 3.62 -10.63
CA SER A 28 -5.06 4.56 -9.70
C SER A 28 -3.71 4.04 -9.21
N ARG A 29 -2.83 4.94 -8.73
CA ARG A 29 -1.54 4.52 -8.15
C ARG A 29 -1.75 3.55 -6.98
N GLY A 30 -2.73 3.81 -6.12
CA GLY A 30 -3.06 2.95 -4.99
C GLY A 30 -3.57 1.57 -5.41
N GLU A 31 -4.41 1.49 -6.45
CA GLU A 31 -4.90 0.23 -7.02
C GLU A 31 -3.78 -0.62 -7.61
N LEU A 32 -2.87 0.02 -8.36
CA LEU A 32 -1.72 -0.66 -8.93
C LEU A 32 -0.85 -1.27 -7.82
N LEU A 33 -0.47 -0.46 -6.82
CA LEU A 33 0.37 -0.92 -5.71
C LEU A 33 -0.31 -2.02 -4.87
N TYR A 34 -1.63 -1.93 -4.67
CA TYR A 34 -2.39 -2.96 -3.99
C TYR A 34 -2.37 -4.30 -4.75
N SER A 35 -2.71 -4.26 -6.03
CA SER A 35 -2.85 -5.46 -6.87
C SER A 35 -1.52 -6.17 -7.11
N THR A 36 -0.40 -5.47 -7.05
CA THR A 36 0.93 -6.07 -7.22
C THR A 36 1.54 -6.59 -5.92
N HIS A 37 1.30 -5.93 -4.78
CA HIS A 37 2.02 -6.24 -3.54
C HIS A 37 1.15 -6.78 -2.41
N CYS A 38 -0.05 -6.23 -2.17
CA CYS A 38 -0.84 -6.60 -1.00
C CYS A 38 -1.44 -8.00 -1.10
N ILE A 39 -1.77 -8.44 -2.31
CA ILE A 39 -2.36 -9.77 -2.54
C ILE A 39 -1.32 -10.89 -2.74
N ALA A 40 -0.03 -10.58 -2.65
CA ALA A 40 1.05 -11.56 -2.79
C ALA A 40 1.15 -12.51 -1.59
N CYS A 41 0.82 -12.02 -0.38
CA CYS A 41 0.95 -12.78 0.87
C CYS A 41 -0.38 -13.20 1.49
N HIS A 42 -1.50 -12.52 1.15
CA HIS A 42 -2.82 -12.85 1.66
C HIS A 42 -3.91 -12.46 0.65
N THR A 43 -5.09 -13.07 0.75
CA THR A 43 -6.22 -12.71 -0.12
C THR A 43 -6.89 -11.42 0.35
N ALA A 44 -7.79 -10.86 -0.46
CA ALA A 44 -8.58 -9.69 -0.10
C ALA A 44 -9.49 -9.93 1.14
N GLN A 45 -9.69 -11.18 1.56
CA GLN A 45 -10.51 -11.53 2.74
C GLN A 45 -10.11 -10.79 4.01
N VAL A 46 -8.85 -10.37 4.13
CA VAL A 46 -8.36 -9.57 5.26
C VAL A 46 -9.14 -8.27 5.47
N HIS A 47 -9.83 -7.76 4.44
CA HIS A 47 -10.59 -6.51 4.51
C HIS A 47 -11.99 -6.68 5.14
N TRP A 48 -12.60 -7.86 5.04
CA TRP A 48 -13.98 -8.11 5.52
C TRP A 48 -14.13 -9.23 6.57
N ARG A 49 -13.09 -10.03 6.82
CA ARG A 49 -13.15 -11.10 7.84
C ARG A 49 -13.43 -10.56 9.25
N GLU A 50 -13.91 -11.44 10.12
CA GLU A 50 -14.00 -11.17 11.55
C GLU A 50 -12.64 -10.78 12.15
N ARG A 51 -12.67 -9.88 13.14
CA ARG A 51 -11.46 -9.30 13.79
C ARG A 51 -10.58 -8.49 12.83
N LYS A 52 -11.16 -7.66 11.97
CA LYS A 52 -10.40 -6.63 11.25
C LYS A 52 -9.84 -5.60 12.25
N LEU A 53 -8.57 -5.24 12.10
CA LEU A 53 -7.88 -4.30 13.00
C LEU A 53 -8.18 -2.83 12.65
N VAL A 54 -8.67 -2.58 11.44
CA VAL A 54 -8.92 -1.24 10.92
C VAL A 54 -10.31 -0.77 11.32
N THR A 55 -10.38 0.35 12.04
CA THR A 55 -11.62 0.96 12.58
C THR A 55 -11.91 2.35 12.03
N ASP A 56 -10.91 3.01 11.46
CA ASP A 56 -10.99 4.37 10.91
C ASP A 56 -9.86 4.64 9.89
N TRP A 57 -9.90 5.82 9.27
CA TRP A 57 -8.89 6.28 8.30
C TRP A 57 -7.45 6.22 8.82
N THR A 58 -7.23 6.60 10.09
CA THR A 58 -5.89 6.64 10.68
C THR A 58 -5.35 5.23 10.88
N SER A 59 -6.17 4.32 11.41
CA SER A 59 -5.82 2.91 11.57
C SER A 59 -5.59 2.21 10.23
N LEU A 60 -6.29 2.63 9.15
CA LEU A 60 -6.09 2.08 7.82
C LEU A 60 -4.71 2.45 7.28
N ARG A 61 -4.36 3.74 7.32
CA ARG A 61 -3.02 4.20 6.91
C ARG A 61 -1.91 3.53 7.72
N ALA A 62 -2.10 3.38 9.03
CA ALA A 62 -1.14 2.71 9.90
C ALA A 62 -0.92 1.24 9.50
N GLN A 63 -1.99 0.52 9.13
CA GLN A 63 -1.88 -0.87 8.68
C GLN A 63 -1.18 -0.99 7.32
N VAL A 64 -1.45 -0.08 6.38
CA VAL A 64 -0.73 -0.04 5.09
C VAL A 64 0.76 0.22 5.32
N TRP A 65 1.11 1.19 6.16
CA TRP A 65 2.51 1.47 6.49
C TRP A 65 3.20 0.27 7.15
N ARG A 66 2.54 -0.36 8.13
CA ARG A 66 3.11 -1.53 8.80
C ARG A 66 3.40 -2.66 7.81
N TRP A 67 2.43 -3.00 6.96
CA TRP A 67 2.59 -4.10 6.01
C TRP A 67 3.58 -3.80 4.89
N GLN A 68 3.67 -2.57 4.40
CA GLN A 68 4.71 -2.24 3.42
C GLN A 68 6.12 -2.29 4.05
N THR A 69 6.24 -1.94 5.34
CA THR A 69 7.51 -2.10 6.09
C THR A 69 7.85 -3.57 6.28
N ASP A 70 6.89 -4.38 6.72
CA ASP A 70 7.06 -5.84 6.89
C ASP A 70 7.45 -6.52 5.57
N ALA A 71 6.96 -6.01 4.43
CA ALA A 71 7.29 -6.48 3.09
C ALA A 71 8.51 -5.76 2.45
N ALA A 72 9.17 -4.85 3.17
CA ALA A 72 10.34 -4.08 2.73
C ALA A 72 10.16 -3.37 1.37
N LEU A 73 8.97 -2.81 1.11
CA LEU A 73 8.62 -2.21 -0.19
C LEU A 73 9.22 -0.81 -0.41
N GLY A 74 9.61 -0.13 0.68
CA GLY A 74 10.25 1.19 0.62
C GLY A 74 9.31 2.30 0.14
N TRP A 75 8.00 2.16 0.35
CA TRP A 75 7.02 3.16 -0.03
C TRP A 75 7.16 4.41 0.83
N ASN A 76 6.99 5.57 0.18
CA ASN A 76 6.93 6.85 0.87
C ASN A 76 5.51 7.13 1.41
N ASP A 77 5.35 8.30 2.04
CA ASP A 77 4.09 8.72 2.64
C ASP A 77 2.93 8.85 1.66
N ASP A 78 3.22 9.29 0.44
CA ASP A 78 2.23 9.48 -0.62
C ASP A 78 1.76 8.13 -1.16
N ASP A 79 2.66 7.16 -1.33
CA ASP A 79 2.33 5.81 -1.77
C ASP A 79 1.45 5.09 -0.74
N VAL A 80 1.78 5.22 0.54
CA VAL A 80 0.93 4.71 1.62
C VAL A 80 -0.44 5.38 1.62
N ALA A 81 -0.49 6.70 1.39
CA ALA A 81 -1.75 7.43 1.33
C ALA A 81 -2.61 7.02 0.13
N GLU A 82 -2.00 6.81 -1.05
CA GLU A 82 -2.69 6.35 -2.26
C GLU A 82 -3.27 4.94 -2.10
N VAL A 83 -2.50 4.01 -1.54
CA VAL A 83 -3.00 2.66 -1.25
C VAL A 83 -4.12 2.70 -0.20
N ALA A 84 -3.96 3.50 0.86
CA ALA A 84 -4.99 3.65 1.88
C ALA A 84 -6.28 4.27 1.30
N ARG A 85 -6.18 5.25 0.39
CA ARG A 85 -7.32 5.82 -0.34
C ARG A 85 -8.03 4.74 -1.15
N TYR A 86 -7.29 3.99 -1.96
CA TYR A 86 -7.86 2.90 -2.75
C TYR A 86 -8.57 1.86 -1.86
N LEU A 87 -7.93 1.40 -0.79
CA LEU A 87 -8.54 0.44 0.13
C LEU A 87 -9.79 1.01 0.82
N ASN A 88 -9.77 2.30 1.16
CA ASN A 88 -10.92 2.97 1.75
C ASN A 88 -12.09 3.06 0.76
N ASP A 89 -11.76 3.36 -0.50
CA ASP A 89 -12.68 3.48 -1.61
C ASP A 89 -13.08 2.12 -2.21
N GLU A 90 -12.55 1.01 -1.74
CA GLU A 90 -13.00 -0.32 -2.15
C GLU A 90 -13.76 -1.00 -1.01
N PHE A 91 -13.17 -1.02 0.20
CA PHE A 91 -13.62 -1.88 1.29
C PHE A 91 -14.15 -1.16 2.53
N TYR A 92 -13.61 0.01 2.88
CA TYR A 92 -13.79 0.54 4.25
C TYR A 92 -14.76 1.72 4.39
N ARG A 93 -14.81 2.65 3.43
CA ARG A 93 -15.71 3.82 3.42
C ARG A 93 -15.61 4.74 4.64
N PHE A 94 -14.44 4.86 5.26
CA PHE A 94 -14.28 5.78 6.37
C PHE A 94 -14.25 7.24 5.90
N PRO A 95 -14.74 8.19 6.72
CA PRO A 95 -14.57 9.61 6.46
C PRO A 95 -13.07 9.94 6.49
N GLN A 96 -12.58 10.55 5.42
CA GLN A 96 -11.24 11.11 5.38
C GLN A 96 -11.30 12.48 6.06
N ALA A 97 -10.44 12.73 7.05
CA ALA A 97 -10.31 14.08 7.59
C ALA A 97 -9.87 15.00 6.45
N ALA A 98 -10.72 15.96 6.09
CA ALA A 98 -10.41 16.93 5.04
C ALA A 98 -9.11 17.65 5.40
N GLY A 99 -8.07 17.48 4.56
CA GLY A 99 -6.82 18.24 4.68
C GLY A 99 -5.77 17.63 5.62
N SER A 100 -5.14 16.55 5.18
CA SER A 100 -3.71 16.30 5.44
C SER A 100 -3.00 15.79 4.18
N ALA A 101 -3.46 16.28 3.03
CA ALA A 101 -2.67 16.24 1.81
C ALA A 101 -1.58 17.30 1.94
N GLY A 102 -0.35 16.86 2.19
CA GLY A 102 0.83 17.68 2.05
C GLY A 102 1.49 18.13 3.37
N LEU A 103 2.75 17.72 3.50
CA LEU A 103 3.85 18.45 4.15
C LEU A 103 4.17 18.19 5.64
N GLY A 104 3.53 17.21 6.30
CA GLY A 104 3.81 16.93 7.72
C GLY A 104 3.64 15.47 8.16
N GLY A 105 4.55 14.60 7.68
CA GLY A 105 4.95 13.30 8.22
C GLY A 105 3.91 12.48 8.96
N PHE A 106 3.13 11.66 8.25
CA PHE A 106 2.43 10.58 8.93
C PHE A 106 3.48 9.59 9.47
N ALA A 107 4.54 9.30 8.70
CA ALA A 107 5.66 8.46 9.15
C ALA A 107 6.28 8.99 10.46
N SER A 108 6.53 10.30 10.56
CA SER A 108 7.13 10.92 11.75
C SER A 108 6.32 10.72 13.04
N ARG A 109 5.01 10.51 12.93
CA ARG A 109 4.14 10.18 14.09
C ARG A 109 4.27 8.72 14.55
N TRP A 110 4.73 7.81 13.69
CA TRP A 110 4.82 6.37 13.97
C TRP A 110 6.26 5.86 14.18
N GLU A 111 7.29 6.53 13.66
CA GLU A 111 8.71 6.19 13.94
C GLU A 111 9.09 6.26 15.44
N GLY A 112 8.33 6.99 16.26
CA GLY A 112 8.66 7.22 17.69
C GLY A 112 8.40 6.05 18.66
N LYS A 113 7.79 4.93 18.21
CA LYS A 113 7.38 3.84 19.12
C LYS A 113 7.66 2.45 18.53
N GLY A 114 8.93 2.13 18.23
CA GLY A 114 9.26 0.74 17.83
C GLY A 114 10.63 0.43 17.26
N GLN A 115 11.54 1.40 17.08
CA GLN A 115 12.89 1.13 16.58
C GLN A 115 13.94 1.51 17.61
N SER A 116 14.06 0.69 18.66
CA SER A 116 15.26 0.67 19.49
C SER A 116 16.06 -0.60 19.19
N ARG A 117 17.11 -0.41 18.37
CA ARG A 117 18.43 -1.07 18.35
C ARG A 117 18.86 -1.46 16.93
N THR A 118 19.74 -0.64 16.37
CA THR A 118 20.75 -1.11 15.41
C THR A 118 21.83 -1.91 16.18
N PRO A 119 22.25 -3.10 15.73
CA PRO A 119 23.27 -3.93 16.43
C PRO A 119 24.70 -3.37 16.47
N SER A 120 24.96 -2.17 15.96
CA SER A 120 26.32 -1.64 15.81
C SER A 120 26.87 -0.87 17.03
N ASP A 121 26.07 -0.67 18.10
CA ASP A 121 26.46 0.17 19.25
C ASP A 121 26.68 -0.61 20.58
N GLU A 122 26.69 -1.95 20.54
CA GLU A 122 26.95 -2.79 21.72
C GLU A 122 28.47 -2.94 22.02
N SER A 123 29.36 -2.53 21.11
CA SER A 123 30.79 -2.85 21.21
C SER A 123 31.60 -1.99 22.21
N LEU A 124 30.96 -1.11 22.99
CA LEU A 124 31.66 -0.14 23.86
C LEU A 124 31.20 -0.13 25.33
N ARG A 125 30.66 -1.23 25.85
CA ARG A 125 30.41 -1.37 27.30
C ARG A 125 31.44 -2.28 27.97
N PRO A 126 32.31 -1.78 28.86
CA PRO A 126 33.16 -2.65 29.66
C PRO A 126 32.31 -3.48 30.64
N SER A 127 32.56 -4.79 30.66
CA SER A 127 31.91 -5.74 31.54
C SER A 127 32.27 -5.47 33.00
N ALA A 128 31.28 -5.13 33.82
CA ALA A 128 31.44 -5.06 35.28
C ALA A 128 31.59 -6.49 35.83
N THR A 129 32.84 -6.88 36.09
CA THR A 129 33.16 -8.10 36.83
C THR A 129 32.93 -7.87 38.33
N LYS A 130 31.96 -8.61 38.85
CA LYS A 130 31.87 -9.27 40.16
C LYS A 130 33.06 -9.10 41.14
N ASP A 131 32.84 -8.32 42.20
CA ASP A 131 33.61 -8.44 43.45
C ASP A 131 32.66 -8.70 44.61
N ARG A 132 32.68 -9.95 45.05
CA ARG A 132 32.11 -10.49 46.27
C ARG A 132 33.26 -10.57 47.26
N GLU A 133 33.32 -9.69 48.26
CA GLU A 133 34.11 -9.79 49.51
C GLU A 133 33.87 -8.44 50.22
N THR A 134 33.18 -8.28 51.35
CA THR A 134 33.66 -8.58 52.69
C THR A 134 32.49 -8.48 53.68
N ASN A 135 31.91 -9.61 54.08
CA ASN A 135 31.18 -9.74 55.35
C ASN A 135 31.82 -10.88 56.14
N ARG A 136 33.00 -10.62 56.72
CA ARG A 136 33.56 -11.40 57.82
C ARG A 136 34.72 -10.63 58.45
N SER A 137 34.66 -10.45 59.76
CA SER A 137 35.75 -10.06 60.66
C SER A 137 35.93 -8.56 60.95
N ARG A 138 35.24 -8.10 62.01
CA ARG A 138 35.74 -7.34 63.18
C ARG A 138 34.50 -7.04 64.05
N ARG A 139 34.31 -7.81 65.13
CA ARG A 139 34.63 -7.45 66.53
C ARG A 139 33.70 -6.37 67.06
#